data_AF-A0A7S2FYA7-F1
#
_entry.id   AF-A0A7S2FYA7-F1
#
_cell.length_a   1.000
_cell.length_b   1.000
_cell.length_c   1.000
_cell.angle_alpha   90.00
_cell.angle_beta   90.00
_cell.angle_gamma   90.00
#
_symmetry.space_group_name_H-M   'P 1'
#
loop_
_entity.id
_entity.type
_entity.pdbx_description
1 polymer ?
#
loop_
_entity_poly.entity_id
_entity_poly.type
_entity_poly.pdbx_seq_one_letter_code
_entity_poly.pdbx_strand_id
1 'polypeptide(L)'
;AAIAYGLDVKSKDGKKSRSGDADETNILVFDMGGGTFDVSILTIQDTVFEVKATAGDPHLGGEDFDNRMLSHCIAEFRRKYKSDPTRNQRALRRLRTQCERAKRQLSTQTSVTIEIDSLHDGNDFSLRMSRAKFEELNMDYFKKAMEPVSQCLTDSGMPKSKIAEVVMVGGSTRI
;
A
#
# COMPACT_ATOMS: atom_id res chain seq x y z
N ALA A 1 11.39 7.09 -8.11
CA ALA A 1 10.53 6.31 -9.04
C ALA A 1 10.32 7.03 -10.38
N ALA A 2 9.81 8.26 -10.41
CA ALA A 2 9.47 8.97 -11.65
C ALA A 2 10.64 9.10 -12.66
N ILE A 3 11.86 9.42 -12.20
CA ILE A 3 13.04 9.49 -13.08
C ILE A 3 13.33 8.13 -13.73
N ALA A 4 13.27 7.04 -12.96
CA ALA A 4 13.48 5.69 -13.48
C ALA A 4 12.41 5.31 -14.52
N TYR A 5 11.15 5.71 -14.27
CA TYR A 5 10.05 5.52 -15.20
C TYR A 5 10.28 6.27 -16.53
N GLY A 6 10.58 7.57 -16.49
CA GLY A 6 10.76 8.34 -17.73
C GLY A 6 11.98 7.93 -18.56
N LEU A 7 13.01 7.33 -17.94
CA LEU A 7 14.14 6.72 -18.66
C LEU A 7 13.74 5.39 -19.35
N ASP A 8 12.86 4.59 -18.74
CA ASP A 8 12.38 3.33 -19.31
C ASP A 8 11.41 3.55 -20.49
N VAL A 9 10.48 4.51 -20.39
CA VAL A 9 9.54 4.86 -21.47
C VAL A 9 10.30 5.25 -22.74
N LYS A 10 11.33 6.11 -22.64
CA LYS A 10 12.17 6.47 -23.79
C LYS A 10 12.88 5.28 -24.43
N SER A 11 13.29 4.31 -23.62
CA SER A 11 13.98 3.10 -24.10
C SER A 11 13.02 2.20 -24.89
N LYS A 12 11.74 2.19 -24.53
CA LYS A 12 10.70 1.37 -25.17
C LYS A 12 10.08 2.03 -26.40
N ASP A 13 9.87 3.34 -26.39
CA ASP A 13 9.06 3.96 -27.45
C ASP A 13 9.82 4.16 -28.77
N GLY A 14 11.15 4.29 -28.79
CA GLY A 14 11.98 4.33 -30.01
C GLY A 14 11.60 5.38 -31.09
N LYS A 15 10.49 6.08 -30.91
CA LYS A 15 9.84 7.01 -31.80
C LYS A 15 10.19 8.39 -31.29
N LYS A 16 11.20 8.98 -31.91
CA LYS A 16 11.23 10.44 -32.06
C LYS A 16 9.91 10.84 -32.72
N SER A 17 9.00 11.45 -31.98
CA SER A 17 7.91 12.23 -32.56
C SER A 17 8.55 13.22 -33.54
N ARG A 18 8.15 13.16 -34.81
CA ARG A 18 8.74 13.95 -35.92
C ARG A 18 8.19 15.38 -35.98
N SER A 19 7.42 15.81 -34.98
CA SER A 19 6.94 17.17 -34.79
C SER A 19 7.70 17.81 -33.63
N GLY A 20 8.16 19.04 -33.78
CA GLY A 20 8.93 19.80 -32.78
C GLY A 20 8.16 20.21 -31.53
N ASP A 21 7.05 19.53 -31.22
CA ASP A 21 6.34 19.65 -29.94
C ASP A 21 6.75 18.44 -29.11
N ALA A 22 7.52 18.67 -28.05
CA ALA A 22 7.84 17.63 -27.08
C ALA A 22 6.53 17.20 -26.41
N ASP A 23 6.06 15.99 -26.73
CA ASP A 23 4.80 15.44 -26.20
C ASP A 23 4.85 15.41 -24.66
N GLU A 24 4.14 16.36 -24.03
CA GLU A 24 4.00 16.43 -22.58
C GLU A 24 3.19 15.23 -22.09
N THR A 25 3.78 14.42 -21.20
CA THR A 25 3.12 13.26 -20.60
C THR A 25 2.92 13.49 -19.12
N ASN A 26 1.67 13.54 -18.66
CA ASN A 26 1.37 13.65 -17.24
C ASN A 26 1.18 12.26 -16.63
N ILE A 27 1.90 11.99 -15.55
CA ILE A 27 1.78 10.75 -14.79
C ILE A 27 1.39 11.05 -13.35
N LEU A 28 0.64 10.12 -12.75
CA LEU A 28 0.41 10.09 -11.30
C LEU A 28 1.24 8.97 -10.70
N VAL A 29 2.10 9.30 -9.75
CA VAL A 29 2.83 8.32 -8.94
C VAL A 29 2.04 8.07 -7.67
N PHE A 30 1.67 6.81 -7.44
CA PHE A 30 1.01 6.34 -6.23
C PHE A 30 2.00 5.48 -5.45
N ASP A 31 2.56 6.00 -4.37
CA ASP A 31 3.59 5.33 -3.57
C ASP A 31 3.04 4.92 -2.20
N MET A 32 2.78 3.63 -2.01
CA MET A 32 2.34 3.07 -0.73
C MET A 32 3.43 2.18 -0.14
N GLY A 33 4.15 2.74 0.83
CA GLY A 33 5.28 2.11 1.50
C GLY A 33 4.88 1.28 2.73
N GLY A 34 5.84 1.15 3.65
CA GLY A 34 5.66 0.47 4.94
C GLY A 34 4.95 1.35 5.98
N GLY A 35 5.28 2.65 6.03
CA GLY A 35 4.71 3.57 7.02
C GLY A 35 4.17 4.88 6.45
N THR A 36 4.38 5.14 5.16
CA THR A 36 3.91 6.37 4.50
C THR A 36 3.20 6.05 3.20
N PHE A 37 2.33 6.99 2.84
CA PHE A 37 1.61 7.00 1.59
C PHE A 37 1.80 8.36 0.92
N ASP A 38 2.30 8.38 -0.30
CA ASP A 38 2.59 9.59 -1.05
C ASP A 38 1.98 9.50 -2.45
N VAL A 39 1.45 10.62 -2.94
CA VAL A 39 0.92 10.79 -4.30
C VAL A 39 1.54 12.02 -4.91
N SER A 40 2.09 11.89 -6.12
CA SER A 40 2.62 13.02 -6.88
C SER A 40 2.13 13.00 -8.31
N ILE A 41 1.79 14.17 -8.85
CA ILE A 41 1.56 14.35 -10.29
C ILE A 41 2.79 14.99 -10.88
N LEU A 42 3.31 14.39 -11.95
CA LEU A 42 4.46 14.90 -12.68
C LEU A 42 4.12 15.06 -14.15
N THR A 43 4.66 16.12 -14.75
CA THR A 43 4.72 16.29 -16.20
C THR A 43 6.13 15.92 -16.66
N ILE A 44 6.20 15.05 -17.65
CA ILE A 44 7.43 14.64 -18.32
C ILE A 44 7.44 15.29 -19.69
N GLN A 45 8.46 16.10 -19.94
CA GLN A 45 8.73 16.70 -21.23
C GLN A 45 10.21 16.51 -21.54
N ASP A 46 10.51 15.74 -22.58
CA ASP A 46 11.86 15.31 -22.91
C ASP A 46 12.62 14.70 -21.71
N THR A 47 13.60 15.42 -21.14
CA THR A 47 14.40 14.97 -19.98
C THR A 47 14.03 15.72 -18.70
N VAL A 48 13.05 16.62 -18.78
CA VAL A 48 12.60 17.45 -17.67
C VAL A 48 11.43 16.75 -16.99
N PHE A 49 11.57 16.57 -15.68
CA PHE A 49 10.53 16.06 -14.81
C PHE A 49 10.07 17.21 -13.92
N GLU A 50 8.86 17.69 -14.15
CA GLU A 50 8.28 18.76 -13.35
C GLU A 50 7.22 18.18 -12.40
N VAL A 51 7.42 18.37 -11.09
CA VAL A 51 6.41 18.01 -10.09
C VAL A 51 5.35 19.09 -10.07
N LYS A 52 4.10 18.74 -10.39
CA LYS A 52 2.96 19.67 -10.39
C LYS A 52 2.30 19.77 -9.02
N ALA A 53 2.19 18.65 -8.32
CA ALA A 53 1.66 18.60 -6.96
C ALA A 53 2.13 17.33 -6.26
N THR A 54 2.13 17.38 -4.92
CA THR A 54 2.36 16.23 -4.05
C THR A 54 1.42 16.32 -2.85
N ALA A 55 0.84 15.20 -2.46
CA ALA A 55 0.04 15.03 -1.25
C ALA A 55 0.33 13.65 -0.65
N GLY A 56 0.00 13.42 0.61
CA GLY A 56 0.25 12.14 1.24
C GLY A 56 -0.26 12.05 2.67
N ASP A 57 -0.09 10.89 3.27
CA ASP A 57 -0.30 10.61 4.68
C ASP A 57 0.96 9.95 5.27
N PRO A 58 1.69 10.64 6.17
CA PRO A 58 2.91 10.10 6.77
C PRO A 58 2.65 9.03 7.84
N HIS A 59 1.38 8.69 8.10
CA HIS A 59 0.97 7.67 9.08
C HIS A 59 0.01 6.64 8.45
N LEU A 60 0.20 6.35 7.17
CA LEU A 60 -0.54 5.31 6.46
C LEU A 60 0.42 4.48 5.62
N GLY A 61 0.52 3.19 5.92
CA GLY A 61 1.30 2.26 5.11
C GLY A 61 1.02 0.79 5.42
N GLY A 62 1.92 -0.06 4.92
CA GLY A 62 1.86 -1.50 5.09
C GLY A 62 1.74 -1.98 6.54
N GLU A 63 2.38 -1.28 7.48
CA GLU A 63 2.39 -1.60 8.91
C GLU A 63 1.03 -1.37 9.57
N ASP A 64 0.24 -0.42 9.08
CA ASP A 64 -1.11 -0.16 9.60
C ASP A 64 -2.06 -1.32 9.29
N PHE A 65 -1.93 -1.90 8.09
CA PHE A 65 -2.65 -3.13 7.73
C PHE A 65 -2.23 -4.31 8.62
N ASP A 66 -0.94 -4.43 8.92
CA ASP A 66 -0.42 -5.45 9.84
C ASP A 66 -0.98 -5.26 11.26
N ASN A 67 -1.06 -4.00 11.72
CA ASN A 67 -1.61 -3.64 13.03
C ASN A 67 -3.11 -3.98 13.14
N ARG A 68 -3.90 -3.79 12.07
CA ARG A 68 -5.32 -4.18 12.02
C ARG A 68 -5.49 -5.69 12.10
N MET A 69 -4.69 -6.44 11.32
CA MET A 69 -4.70 -7.90 11.40
C MET A 69 -4.27 -8.41 12.78
N LEU A 70 -3.23 -7.83 13.37
CA LEU A 70 -2.76 -8.14 14.71
C LEU A 70 -3.85 -7.92 15.75
N SER A 71 -4.52 -6.76 15.71
CA SER A 71 -5.60 -6.42 16.64
C SER A 71 -6.77 -7.41 16.54
N HIS A 72 -7.15 -7.80 15.33
CA HIS A 72 -8.15 -8.83 15.11
C HIS A 72 -7.73 -10.20 15.67
N CYS A 73 -6.48 -10.62 15.41
CA CYS A 73 -5.95 -11.87 15.94
C CYS A 73 -5.90 -11.90 17.48
N ILE A 74 -5.52 -10.79 18.12
CA ILE A 74 -5.54 -10.65 19.59
C ILE A 74 -6.96 -10.79 20.13
N ALA A 75 -7.95 -10.16 19.48
CA ALA A 75 -9.35 -10.28 19.88
C ALA A 75 -9.85 -11.72 19.77
N GLU A 76 -9.51 -12.43 18.69
CA GLU A 76 -9.86 -13.85 18.50
C GLU A 76 -9.18 -14.76 19.52
N PHE A 77 -7.90 -14.52 19.83
CA PHE A 77 -7.18 -15.25 20.87
C PHE A 77 -7.85 -15.07 22.23
N ARG A 78 -8.14 -13.82 22.63
CA ARG A 78 -8.85 -13.51 23.88
C ARG A 78 -10.23 -14.19 23.94
N ARG A 79 -10.96 -14.16 22.83
CA ARG A 79 -12.29 -14.80 22.73
C ARG A 79 -12.21 -16.30 22.98
N LYS A 80 -11.22 -16.98 22.38
CA LYS A 80 -11.03 -18.44 22.40
C LYS A 80 -10.46 -18.95 23.72
N TYR A 81 -9.41 -18.31 24.25
CA TYR A 81 -8.65 -18.82 25.39
C TYR A 81 -8.89 -18.07 26.70
N LYS A 82 -9.67 -16.98 26.68
CA LYS A 82 -9.89 -16.09 27.85
C LYS A 82 -8.57 -15.58 28.47
N SER A 83 -7.51 -15.52 27.69
CA SER A 83 -6.18 -15.02 28.05
C SER A 83 -5.77 -13.86 27.12
N ASP A 84 -4.88 -12.99 27.59
CA ASP A 84 -4.51 -11.74 26.93
C ASP A 84 -3.01 -11.67 26.60
N PRO A 85 -2.61 -11.85 25.33
CA PRO A 85 -1.21 -11.86 24.93
C PRO A 85 -0.58 -10.47 24.89
N THR A 86 -1.31 -9.38 25.11
CA THR A 86 -0.80 -8.00 24.94
C THR A 86 0.32 -7.63 25.90
N ARG A 87 0.43 -8.29 27.05
CA ARG A 87 1.55 -8.08 27.99
C ARG A 87 2.79 -8.90 27.61
N ASN A 88 2.67 -9.84 26.67
CA ASN A 88 3.77 -10.66 26.21
C ASN A 88 4.36 -10.13 24.89
N GLN A 89 5.41 -9.31 25.00
CA GLN A 89 6.08 -8.70 23.84
C GLN A 89 6.61 -9.73 22.84
N ARG A 90 7.06 -10.90 23.31
CA ARG A 90 7.52 -11.99 22.43
C ARG A 90 6.35 -12.58 21.63
N ALA A 91 5.20 -12.78 22.27
CA ALA A 91 3.99 -13.26 21.60
C ALA A 91 3.51 -12.26 20.54
N LEU A 92 3.44 -10.96 20.90
CA LEU A 92 3.05 -9.90 19.98
C LEU A 92 3.98 -9.79 18.77
N ARG A 93 5.29 -9.89 18.96
CA ARG A 93 6.26 -9.86 17.86
C ARG A 93 6.05 -11.04 16.91
N ARG A 94 5.90 -12.26 17.44
CA ARG A 94 5.63 -13.46 16.62
C ARG A 94 4.33 -13.33 15.84
N LEU A 95 3.27 -12.84 16.48
CA LEU A 95 1.97 -12.65 15.85
C LEU A 95 2.01 -11.58 14.76
N ARG A 96 2.70 -10.46 15.00
CA ARG A 96 2.91 -9.41 14.00
C ARG A 96 3.63 -9.95 12.75
N THR A 97 4.71 -10.72 12.92
CA THR A 97 5.43 -11.34 11.79
C THR A 97 4.53 -12.27 10.98
N GLN A 98 3.65 -13.05 11.62
CA GLN A 98 2.70 -13.88 10.88
C GLN A 98 1.59 -13.08 10.21
N CYS A 99 1.13 -11.98 10.83
CA CYS A 99 0.15 -11.07 10.20
C CYS A 99 0.72 -10.45 8.92
N GLU A 100 1.97 -9.98 8.95
CA GLU A 100 2.65 -9.44 7.76
C GLU A 100 2.79 -10.49 6.66
N ARG A 101 3.19 -11.73 7.02
CA ARG A 101 3.27 -12.84 6.07
C ARG A 101 1.90 -13.15 5.46
N ALA A 102 0.86 -13.21 6.29
CA ALA A 102 -0.51 -13.46 5.86
C ALA A 102 -1.04 -12.35 4.93
N LYS A 103 -0.78 -11.08 5.25
CA LYS A 103 -1.10 -9.93 4.38
C LYS A 103 -0.49 -10.12 2.99
N ARG A 104 0.81 -10.41 2.91
CA ARG A 104 1.51 -10.64 1.62
C ARG A 104 0.92 -11.82 0.85
N GLN A 105 0.48 -12.88 1.52
CA GLN A 105 -0.18 -14.01 0.88
C GLN A 105 -1.58 -13.64 0.38
N LEU A 106 -2.34 -12.87 1.16
CA LEU A 106 -3.69 -12.42 0.79
C LEU A 106 -3.71 -11.49 -0.42
N SER A 107 -2.62 -10.77 -0.73
CA SER A 107 -2.45 -10.04 -2.00
C SER A 107 -2.63 -10.92 -3.24
N THR A 108 -2.44 -12.25 -3.14
CA THR A 108 -2.60 -13.19 -4.27
C THR A 108 -3.59 -14.32 -3.99
N GLN A 109 -3.80 -14.68 -2.73
CA GLN A 109 -4.69 -15.76 -2.31
C GLN A 109 -6.01 -15.23 -1.74
N THR A 110 -7.07 -16.04 -1.84
CA THR A 110 -8.40 -15.70 -1.29
C THR A 110 -8.53 -15.97 0.21
N SER A 111 -7.68 -16.84 0.77
CA SER A 111 -7.60 -17.08 2.22
C SER A 111 -6.24 -17.65 2.62
N VAL A 112 -5.86 -17.44 3.87
CA VAL A 112 -4.63 -17.95 4.51
C VAL A 112 -4.94 -18.36 5.94
N THR A 113 -4.21 -19.34 6.49
CA THR A 113 -4.28 -19.68 7.92
C THR A 113 -3.07 -19.10 8.65
N ILE A 114 -3.32 -18.33 9.70
CA ILE A 114 -2.31 -17.77 10.59
C ILE A 114 -2.14 -18.75 11.75
N GLU A 115 -0.97 -19.38 11.86
CA GLU A 115 -0.70 -20.42 12.87
C GLU A 115 0.58 -20.15 13.65
N ILE A 116 0.51 -20.29 14.98
CA ILE A 116 1.63 -20.09 15.91
C ILE A 116 1.50 -21.04 17.10
N ASP A 117 2.47 -21.94 17.24
CA ASP A 117 2.55 -22.84 18.39
C ASP A 117 2.92 -22.07 19.66
N SER A 118 2.27 -22.41 20.76
CA SER A 118 2.48 -21.83 22.09
C SER A 118 2.63 -20.31 22.02
N LEU A 119 1.62 -19.64 21.45
CA LEU A 119 1.63 -18.19 21.28
C LEU A 119 1.69 -17.52 22.66
N HIS A 120 0.82 -17.92 23.58
CA HIS A 120 0.73 -17.35 24.93
C HIS A 120 0.10 -18.34 25.93
N ASP A 121 0.65 -18.40 27.15
CA ASP A 121 0.21 -19.31 28.23
C ASP A 121 0.08 -20.78 27.82
N GLY A 122 0.98 -21.25 26.95
CA GLY A 122 0.96 -22.62 26.42
C GLY A 122 -0.14 -22.89 25.39
N ASN A 123 -0.95 -21.89 25.02
CA ASN A 123 -1.99 -22.03 24.01
C ASN A 123 -1.44 -21.75 22.60
N ASP A 124 -1.69 -22.69 21.69
CA ASP A 124 -1.46 -22.49 20.26
C ASP A 124 -2.48 -21.53 19.68
N PHE A 125 -2.13 -20.83 18.60
CA PHE A 125 -3.06 -19.97 17.87
C PHE A 125 -3.20 -20.46 16.42
N SER A 126 -4.43 -20.62 15.95
CA SER A 126 -4.75 -20.88 14.55
C SER A 126 -6.01 -20.11 14.19
N LEU A 127 -5.94 -19.29 13.14
CA LEU A 127 -7.04 -18.48 12.62
C LEU A 127 -7.00 -18.47 11.08
N ARG A 128 -8.11 -18.84 10.43
CA ARG A 128 -8.26 -18.66 8.99
C ARG A 128 -8.71 -17.23 8.69
N MET A 129 -7.90 -16.51 7.93
CA MET A 129 -8.19 -15.16 7.43
C MET A 129 -8.53 -15.22 5.95
N SER A 130 -9.67 -14.64 5.55
CA SER A 130 -10.01 -14.46 4.13
C SER A 130 -9.59 -13.08 3.64
N ARG A 131 -9.41 -12.93 2.32
CA ARG A 131 -9.14 -11.62 1.70
C ARG A 131 -10.28 -10.65 1.97
N ALA A 132 -11.54 -11.10 1.84
CA ALA A 132 -12.71 -10.28 2.14
C ALA A 132 -12.70 -9.75 3.58
N LYS A 133 -12.30 -10.57 4.56
CA LYS A 133 -12.19 -10.11 5.95
C LYS A 133 -11.04 -9.11 6.13
N PHE A 134 -9.90 -9.36 5.49
CA PHE A 134 -8.79 -8.41 5.48
C PHE A 134 -9.21 -7.05 4.89
N GLU A 135 -9.93 -7.05 3.77
CA GLU A 135 -10.43 -5.81 3.14
C GLU A 135 -11.44 -5.09 4.04
N GLU A 136 -12.34 -5.84 4.67
CA GLU A 136 -13.30 -5.29 5.65
C GLU A 136 -12.59 -4.57 6.81
N LEU A 137 -11.53 -5.19 7.36
CA LEU A 137 -10.75 -4.63 8.47
C LEU A 137 -10.00 -3.33 8.13
N ASN A 138 -9.74 -3.09 6.84
CA ASN A 138 -8.90 -2.00 6.35
C ASN A 138 -9.65 -1.02 5.41
N MET A 139 -10.97 -1.17 5.27
CA MET A 139 -11.77 -0.40 4.32
C MET A 139 -11.67 1.11 4.53
N ASP A 140 -11.54 1.55 5.78
CA ASP A 140 -11.35 2.97 6.11
C ASP A 140 -9.99 3.50 5.62
N TYR A 141 -8.92 2.71 5.72
CA TYR A 141 -7.61 3.08 5.18
C TYR A 141 -7.62 3.15 3.65
N PHE A 142 -8.31 2.23 2.97
CA PHE A 142 -8.46 2.30 1.51
C PHE A 142 -9.22 3.53 1.05
N LYS A 143 -10.26 3.93 1.79
CA LYS A 143 -10.98 5.19 1.52
C LYS A 143 -10.10 6.40 1.78
N LYS A 144 -9.36 6.40 2.89
CA LYS A 144 -8.44 7.50 3.25
C LYS A 144 -7.35 7.71 2.21
N ALA A 145 -6.85 6.63 1.59
CA ALA A 145 -5.86 6.72 0.52
C ALA A 145 -6.37 7.48 -0.72
N MET A 146 -7.69 7.65 -0.90
CA MET A 146 -8.23 8.45 -2.01
C MET A 146 -8.21 9.96 -1.74
N GLU A 147 -8.02 10.39 -0.49
CA GLU A 147 -7.96 11.81 -0.12
C GLU A 147 -6.70 12.48 -0.72
N PRO A 148 -5.46 11.96 -0.52
CA PRO A 148 -4.27 12.52 -1.18
C PRO A 148 -4.34 12.51 -2.70
N VAL A 149 -4.95 11.50 -3.31
CA VAL A 149 -5.14 11.44 -4.78
C VAL A 149 -6.01 12.61 -5.26
N SER A 150 -7.11 12.87 -4.57
CA SER A 150 -8.03 13.95 -4.90
C SER A 150 -7.42 15.33 -4.63
N GLN A 151 -6.66 15.46 -3.54
CA GLN A 151 -5.93 16.67 -3.20
C GLN A 151 -4.86 16.99 -4.25
N CYS A 152 -4.04 16.00 -4.64
CA CYS A 152 -2.99 16.17 -5.65
C CYS A 152 -3.55 16.60 -7.02
N LEU A 153 -4.67 16.02 -7.44
CA LEU A 153 -5.39 16.45 -8.66
C LEU A 153 -5.87 17.90 -8.56
N THR A 154 -6.39 18.30 -7.41
CA THR A 154 -6.88 19.66 -7.16
C THR A 154 -5.73 20.67 -7.19
N ASP A 155 -4.65 20.39 -6.46
CA ASP A 155 -3.49 21.28 -6.34
C ASP A 155 -2.72 21.42 -7.65
N SER A 156 -2.68 20.35 -8.46
CA SER A 156 -2.06 20.41 -9.80
C SER A 156 -2.92 21.16 -10.83
N GLY A 157 -4.19 21.46 -10.52
CA GLY A 157 -5.15 22.02 -11.46
C GLY A 157 -5.48 21.08 -12.63
N MET A 158 -5.15 19.80 -12.53
CA MET A 158 -5.21 18.84 -13.64
C MET A 158 -6.47 17.97 -13.55
N PRO A 159 -7.31 17.91 -14.60
CA PRO A 159 -8.42 16.98 -14.62
C PRO A 159 -7.91 15.54 -14.78
N LYS A 160 -8.63 14.57 -14.20
CA LYS A 160 -8.28 13.14 -14.27
C LYS A 160 -8.02 12.64 -15.70
N SER A 161 -8.74 13.17 -16.69
CA SER A 161 -8.60 12.82 -18.10
C SER A 161 -7.27 13.24 -18.74
N LYS A 162 -6.45 14.05 -18.06
CA LYS A 162 -5.12 14.48 -18.51
C LYS A 162 -3.99 13.65 -17.93
N ILE A 163 -4.27 12.75 -16.99
CA ILE A 163 -3.31 11.77 -16.49
C ILE A 163 -3.23 10.62 -17.51
N ALA A 164 -2.07 10.47 -18.14
CA ALA A 164 -1.83 9.42 -19.11
C ALA A 164 -1.65 8.06 -18.42
N GLU A 165 -0.89 8.03 -17.33
CA GLU A 165 -0.53 6.80 -16.64
C GLU A 165 -0.49 6.95 -15.11
N VAL A 166 -0.75 5.84 -14.42
CA VAL A 166 -0.60 5.71 -12.97
C VAL A 166 0.53 4.74 -12.68
N VAL A 167 1.60 5.25 -12.08
CA VAL A 167 2.78 4.47 -11.69
C VAL A 167 2.64 4.08 -10.23
N MET A 168 2.46 2.78 -9.97
CA MET A 168 2.39 2.25 -8.61
C MET A 168 3.79 1.93 -8.07
N VAL A 169 4.10 2.46 -6.89
CA VAL A 169 5.39 2.34 -6.21
C VAL A 169 5.17 1.89 -4.77
N GLY A 170 6.14 1.20 -4.19
CA GLY A 170 6.06 0.75 -2.80
C GLY A 170 5.40 -0.61 -2.64
N GLY A 171 5.86 -1.37 -1.64
CA GLY A 171 5.49 -2.79 -1.49
C GLY A 171 4.00 -3.02 -1.21
N SER A 172 3.34 -2.06 -0.58
CA SER A 172 1.93 -2.19 -0.16
C SER A 172 0.95 -1.90 -1.30
N THR A 173 1.39 -1.40 -2.45
CA THR A 173 0.56 -1.29 -3.67
C THR A 173 0.23 -2.64 -4.31
N ARG A 174 0.83 -3.73 -3.82
CA ARG A 174 0.53 -5.10 -4.25
C ARG A 174 -0.75 -5.66 -3.62
N ILE A 175 -1.32 -4.95 -2.65
CA ILE A 175 -2.55 -5.31 -1.95
C ILE A 175 -3.75 -5.07 -2.87
#